data_AF-A0A2E6L322-F1
#
_entry.id   AF-A0A2E6L322-F1
#
_cell.length_a   1.000
_cell.length_b   1.000
_cell.length_c   1.000
_cell.angle_alpha   90.00
_cell.angle_beta   90.00
_cell.angle_gamma   90.00
#
_symmetry.space_group_name_H-M   'P 1'
#
loop_
_entity.id
_entity.type
_entity.pdbx_description
1 polymer ?
#
loop_
_entity_poly.entity_id
_entity_poly.type
_entity_poly.pdbx_seq_one_letter_code
_entity_poly.pdbx_strand_id
1 'polypeptide(L)'
;MRNLFLILTFLFSLSVGAFRAEEVKASAAQNEEIIFSQAPDKWIDQNLGPYLDEVTGKVFYGLEIARDAEGNAVKVPLVVVWLALAAVVITVYFKFLNLRSWRLAARTISGKYSSESDPGEITHFQALCAALSGTVGLGNIAGVAIAISVGGPGATFWMILIGLFGMTSKFCECTLGVKYRTIQDGKVYGGPMQYLKKGFAEKGMGMFGLILAGVFAFLCIGGSFGGGNMVQANQACEQLVGVVGKGSFLDENRWAFGLIMAIAVGLVIIGGIKSIASVTATLVPFMCGIYMLAGLFVIF
;
A
#
# COMPACT_ATOMS: atom_id res chain seq x y z
N MET A 1 32.18 5.50 -3.65
CA MET A 1 31.28 5.48 -4.83
C MET A 1 31.62 4.34 -5.80
N ARG A 2 32.88 4.16 -6.22
CA ARG A 2 33.29 3.06 -7.13
C ARG A 2 33.00 1.64 -6.61
N ASN A 3 33.15 1.40 -5.31
CA ASN A 3 32.87 0.09 -4.69
C ASN A 3 31.37 -0.19 -4.51
N LEU A 4 30.54 0.85 -4.38
CA LEU A 4 29.08 0.72 -4.32
C LEU A 4 28.52 0.34 -5.69
N PHE A 5 29.08 0.91 -6.75
CA PHE A 5 28.72 0.59 -8.13
C PHE A 5 29.04 -0.87 -8.46
N LEU A 6 30.25 -1.34 -8.14
CA LEU A 6 30.66 -2.74 -8.39
C LEU A 6 29.84 -3.76 -7.58
N ILE A 7 29.47 -3.44 -6.34
CA ILE A 7 28.60 -4.31 -5.52
C ILE A 7 27.17 -4.33 -6.10
N LEU A 8 26.65 -3.20 -6.58
CA LEU A 8 25.36 -3.15 -7.27
C LEU A 8 25.39 -3.93 -8.58
N THR A 9 26.46 -3.84 -9.38
CA THR A 9 26.60 -4.60 -10.63
C THR A 9 26.76 -6.11 -10.38
N PHE A 10 27.49 -6.51 -9.32
CA PHE A 10 27.66 -7.92 -8.95
C PHE A 10 26.36 -8.52 -8.39
N LEU A 11 25.62 -7.80 -7.56
CA LEU A 11 24.31 -8.23 -7.05
C LEU A 11 23.24 -8.32 -8.15
N PHE A 12 23.37 -7.54 -9.23
CA PHE A 12 22.48 -7.58 -10.41
C PHE A 12 22.75 -8.80 -11.32
N SER A 13 23.98 -9.34 -11.32
CA SER A 13 24.29 -10.56 -12.08
C SER A 13 23.63 -11.82 -11.50
N LEU A 14 23.24 -11.79 -10.22
CA LEU A 14 22.55 -12.87 -9.52
C LEU A 14 21.01 -12.80 -9.65
N SER A 15 20.45 -11.74 -10.27
CA SER A 15 19.00 -11.48 -10.29
C SER A 15 18.28 -11.93 -11.57
N VAL A 16 18.96 -12.60 -12.50
CA VAL A 16 18.39 -13.01 -13.80
C VAL A 16 17.16 -13.95 -13.63
N GLY A 17 17.02 -14.63 -12.48
CA GLY A 17 15.87 -15.49 -12.18
C GLY A 17 14.63 -14.80 -11.59
N ALA A 18 14.67 -13.51 -11.23
CA ALA A 18 13.59 -12.84 -10.47
C ALA A 18 12.78 -11.82 -11.30
N PHE A 19 13.07 -11.68 -12.60
CA PHE A 19 12.58 -10.60 -13.45
C PHE A 19 11.37 -10.95 -14.33
N ARG A 20 10.81 -12.16 -14.21
CA ARG A 20 9.61 -12.58 -14.98
C ARG A 20 8.30 -11.87 -14.58
N ALA A 21 8.32 -10.99 -13.57
CA ALA A 21 7.14 -10.46 -12.88
C ALA A 21 6.21 -9.50 -13.67
N GLU A 22 6.57 -9.07 -14.88
CA GLU A 22 5.86 -7.96 -15.54
C GLU A 22 4.98 -8.34 -16.74
N GLU A 23 5.10 -9.55 -17.29
CA GLU A 23 4.35 -9.93 -18.51
C GLU A 23 2.90 -10.38 -18.27
N VAL A 24 2.48 -10.63 -17.02
CA VAL A 24 1.15 -11.25 -16.76
C VAL A 24 0.05 -10.23 -16.42
N LYS A 25 0.38 -8.94 -16.23
CA LYS A 25 -0.66 -7.91 -15.99
C LYS A 25 -1.54 -7.60 -17.21
N ALA A 26 -1.22 -8.13 -18.39
CA ALA A 26 -2.04 -7.98 -19.58
C ALA A 26 -2.87 -9.24 -19.96
N SER A 27 -2.82 -10.34 -19.19
CA SER A 27 -3.51 -11.58 -19.60
C SER A 27 -4.21 -12.37 -18.48
N ALA A 28 -4.31 -11.85 -17.26
CA ALA A 28 -5.06 -12.52 -16.18
C ALA A 28 -6.54 -12.08 -16.06
N ALA A 29 -7.05 -11.28 -17.01
CA ALA A 29 -8.47 -11.01 -17.14
C ALA A 29 -9.06 -11.95 -18.20
N GLN A 30 -9.20 -13.24 -17.87
CA GLN A 30 -10.03 -14.12 -18.68
C GLN A 30 -11.01 -14.91 -17.80
N ASN A 31 -12.27 -14.51 -18.00
CA ASN A 31 -13.51 -15.27 -17.79
C ASN A 31 -13.94 -15.58 -16.36
N GLU A 32 -14.52 -14.58 -15.68
CA GLU A 32 -15.68 -14.83 -14.83
C GLU A 32 -16.78 -13.81 -15.17
N GLU A 33 -17.93 -14.31 -15.64
CA GLU A 33 -19.13 -13.51 -15.91
C GLU A 33 -19.69 -12.99 -14.58
N ILE A 34 -19.53 -11.70 -14.33
CA ILE A 34 -20.17 -11.01 -13.21
C ILE A 34 -21.50 -10.45 -13.70
N ILE A 35 -22.61 -11.00 -13.19
CA ILE A 35 -23.97 -10.53 -13.47
C ILE A 35 -24.32 -9.41 -12.45
N PHE A 36 -23.80 -8.21 -12.70
CA PHE A 36 -24.45 -6.95 -12.33
C PHE A 36 -24.37 -6.08 -13.59
N SER A 37 -25.44 -5.32 -13.91
CA SER A 37 -25.68 -4.76 -15.26
C SER A 37 -24.37 -4.34 -15.95
N GLN A 38 -24.01 -4.95 -17.08
CA GLN A 38 -22.76 -4.65 -17.81
C GLN A 38 -22.67 -3.19 -18.31
N ALA A 39 -23.71 -2.38 -18.09
CA ALA A 39 -23.83 -1.03 -18.61
C ALA A 39 -22.85 -0.02 -17.96
N PRO A 40 -22.65 0.05 -16.63
CA PRO A 40 -21.69 0.96 -16.02
C PRO A 40 -20.25 0.58 -16.33
N ASP A 41 -19.90 -0.71 -16.26
CA ASP A 41 -18.53 -1.18 -16.53
C ASP A 41 -18.15 -0.95 -18.00
N LYS A 42 -19.03 -1.35 -18.94
CA LYS A 42 -18.81 -1.06 -20.37
C LYS A 42 -18.78 0.45 -20.65
N TRP A 43 -19.57 1.25 -19.94
CA TRP A 43 -19.55 2.70 -20.09
C TRP A 43 -18.23 3.30 -19.57
N ILE A 44 -17.70 2.81 -18.45
CA ILE A 44 -16.40 3.23 -17.91
C ILE A 44 -15.29 2.82 -18.89
N ASP A 45 -15.26 1.57 -19.33
CA ASP A 45 -14.24 1.06 -20.25
C ASP A 45 -14.26 1.81 -21.60
N GLN A 46 -15.43 2.16 -22.11
CA GLN A 46 -15.56 2.87 -23.38
C GLN A 46 -15.24 4.36 -23.29
N ASN A 47 -15.63 5.03 -22.22
CA ASN A 47 -15.52 6.49 -22.12
C ASN A 47 -14.33 6.98 -21.30
N LEU A 48 -13.92 6.21 -20.29
CA LEU A 48 -12.81 6.53 -19.40
C LEU A 48 -11.60 5.63 -19.65
N GLY A 49 -11.80 4.39 -20.11
CA GLY A 49 -10.74 3.42 -20.40
C GLY A 49 -9.57 3.99 -21.22
N PRO A 50 -9.82 4.62 -22.40
CA PRO A 50 -8.73 5.18 -23.21
C PRO A 50 -7.89 6.25 -22.49
N TYR A 51 -8.54 7.10 -21.68
CA TYR A 51 -7.84 8.12 -20.90
C TYR A 51 -7.09 7.51 -19.71
N LEU A 52 -7.69 6.51 -19.05
CA LEU A 52 -7.07 5.79 -17.94
C LEU A 52 -5.85 5.01 -18.43
N ASP A 53 -5.92 4.37 -19.59
CA ASP A 53 -4.81 3.63 -20.21
C ASP A 53 -3.69 4.56 -20.65
N GLU A 54 -4.02 5.74 -21.20
CA GLU A 54 -3.02 6.74 -21.56
C GLU A 54 -2.30 7.29 -20.32
N VAL A 55 -3.04 7.62 -19.25
CA VAL A 55 -2.46 8.10 -18.00
C VAL A 55 -1.65 6.99 -17.33
N THR A 56 -2.17 5.77 -17.28
CA THR A 56 -1.49 4.60 -16.69
C THR A 56 -0.23 4.27 -17.48
N GLY A 57 -0.27 4.28 -18.80
CA GLY A 57 0.89 4.06 -19.66
C GLY A 57 1.99 5.11 -19.48
N LYS A 58 1.61 6.38 -19.21
CA LYS A 58 2.57 7.45 -18.88
C LYS A 58 3.14 7.32 -17.46
N VAL A 59 2.30 7.03 -16.47
CA VAL A 59 2.69 6.95 -15.06
C VAL A 59 3.53 5.69 -14.78
N PHE A 60 3.12 4.57 -15.36
CA PHE A 60 3.79 3.28 -15.25
C PHE A 60 4.66 2.99 -16.47
N TYR A 61 5.21 4.02 -17.09
CA TYR A 61 6.12 3.88 -18.22
C TYR A 61 7.23 2.87 -17.87
N GLY A 62 7.28 1.78 -18.63
CA GLY A 62 8.21 0.68 -18.39
C GLY A 62 9.58 0.98 -18.97
N LEU A 63 10.60 1.04 -18.12
CA LEU A 63 12.00 1.03 -18.56
C LEU A 63 12.42 -0.39 -18.90
N GLU A 64 12.89 -0.60 -20.13
CA GLU A 64 13.53 -1.86 -20.51
C GLU A 64 14.90 -1.96 -19.84
N ILE A 65 15.02 -2.88 -18.89
CA ILE A 65 16.24 -3.03 -18.07
C ILE A 65 17.05 -4.28 -18.44
N ALA A 66 16.40 -5.27 -19.06
CA ALA A 66 17.02 -6.53 -19.46
C ALA A 66 16.22 -7.16 -20.61
N ARG A 67 16.84 -8.14 -21.27
CA ARG A 67 16.13 -9.08 -22.15
C ARG A 67 16.18 -10.45 -21.48
N ASP A 68 15.06 -11.16 -21.53
CA ASP A 68 15.01 -12.52 -21.01
C ASP A 68 15.78 -13.50 -21.91
N ALA A 69 15.82 -14.77 -21.52
CA ALA A 69 16.48 -15.84 -22.29
C ALA A 69 15.84 -16.10 -23.66
N GLU A 70 14.60 -15.61 -23.87
CA GLU A 70 13.80 -15.75 -25.09
C GLU A 70 13.89 -14.49 -25.97
N GLY A 71 14.57 -13.43 -25.51
CA GLY A 71 14.79 -12.16 -26.21
C GLY A 71 13.74 -11.07 -25.92
N ASN A 72 12.73 -11.35 -25.10
CA ASN A 72 11.66 -10.41 -24.73
C ASN A 72 12.20 -9.34 -23.77
N ALA A 73 11.72 -8.11 -23.96
CA ALA A 73 12.15 -6.98 -23.15
C ALA A 73 11.49 -7.02 -21.76
N VAL A 74 12.30 -7.13 -20.71
CA VAL A 74 11.86 -6.98 -19.33
C VAL A 74 11.71 -5.50 -19.04
N LYS A 75 10.46 -5.05 -18.97
CA LYS A 75 10.09 -3.69 -18.56
C LYS A 75 9.91 -3.67 -17.06
N VAL A 76 10.29 -2.56 -16.42
CA VAL A 76 9.97 -2.26 -15.02
C VAL A 76 9.38 -0.87 -14.94
N PRO A 77 8.29 -0.62 -14.17
CA PRO A 77 7.66 0.68 -14.17
C PRO A 77 8.61 1.67 -13.54
N LEU A 78 8.87 2.78 -14.23
CA LEU A 78 9.79 3.83 -13.80
C LEU A 78 9.49 4.29 -12.36
N VAL A 79 8.21 4.37 -12.00
CA VAL A 79 7.77 4.73 -10.64
C VAL A 79 8.29 3.76 -9.58
N VAL A 80 8.33 2.46 -9.86
CA VAL A 80 8.84 1.44 -8.93
C VAL A 80 10.34 1.63 -8.74
N VAL A 81 11.08 1.82 -9.83
CA VAL A 81 12.54 2.09 -9.79
C VAL A 81 12.82 3.36 -8.99
N TRP A 82 12.06 4.43 -9.24
CA TRP A 82 12.18 5.70 -8.56
C TRP A 82 11.93 5.59 -7.04
N LEU A 83 10.85 4.91 -6.65
CA LEU A 83 10.50 4.70 -5.24
C LEU A 83 11.50 3.80 -4.52
N ALA A 84 11.94 2.71 -5.17
CA ALA A 84 12.96 1.81 -4.61
C ALA A 84 14.30 2.53 -4.42
N LEU A 85 14.74 3.31 -5.42
CA LEU A 85 15.96 4.10 -5.34
C LEU A 85 15.87 5.14 -4.20
N ALA A 86 14.76 5.87 -4.10
CA ALA A 86 14.54 6.82 -3.02
C ALA A 86 14.59 6.13 -1.65
N ALA A 87 13.93 4.98 -1.50
CA ALA A 87 13.95 4.21 -0.26
C ALA A 87 15.38 3.77 0.13
N VAL A 88 16.16 3.25 -0.82
CA VAL A 88 17.57 2.87 -0.59
C VAL A 88 18.42 4.08 -0.19
N VAL A 89 18.33 5.18 -0.93
CA VAL A 89 19.09 6.41 -0.64
C VAL A 89 18.75 6.95 0.76
N ILE A 90 17.46 7.01 1.10
CA ILE A 90 16.99 7.46 2.41
C ILE A 90 17.50 6.50 3.50
N THR A 91 17.43 5.18 3.31
CA THR A 91 17.95 4.22 4.28
C THR A 91 19.44 4.37 4.52
N VAL A 92 20.24 4.53 3.45
CA VAL A 92 21.69 4.74 3.57
C VAL A 92 22.01 6.08 4.24
N TYR A 93 21.31 7.16 3.86
CA TYR A 93 21.47 8.49 4.46
C TYR A 93 21.19 8.47 5.97
N PHE A 94 20.11 7.80 6.39
CA PHE A 94 19.78 7.58 7.79
C PHE A 94 20.54 6.40 8.44
N LYS A 95 21.59 5.88 7.79
CA LYS A 95 22.48 4.82 8.28
C LYS A 95 21.71 3.60 8.80
N PHE A 96 20.77 3.06 8.03
CA PHE A 96 19.96 1.89 8.41
C PHE A 96 19.20 2.07 9.74
N LEU A 97 18.50 3.20 9.86
CA LEU A 97 17.73 3.54 11.08
C LEU A 97 16.66 2.50 11.44
N ASN A 98 16.01 1.91 10.43
CA ASN A 98 15.07 0.80 10.57
C ASN A 98 15.63 -0.37 11.40
N LEU A 99 16.91 -0.72 11.21
CA LEU A 99 17.57 -1.78 11.98
C LEU A 99 18.10 -1.30 13.34
N ARG A 100 18.50 -0.02 13.46
CA ARG A 100 19.09 0.50 14.71
C ARG A 100 18.06 0.87 15.76
N SER A 101 16.88 1.32 15.35
CA SER A 101 15.89 1.94 16.23
C SER A 101 14.72 1.04 16.61
N TRP A 102 14.76 -0.27 16.32
CA TRP A 102 13.65 -1.19 16.62
C TRP A 102 13.28 -1.22 18.10
N ARG A 103 14.27 -1.14 19.01
CA ARG A 103 14.02 -1.08 20.47
C ARG A 103 13.33 0.20 20.91
N LEU A 104 13.61 1.31 20.22
CA LEU A 104 12.91 2.57 20.48
C LEU A 104 11.46 2.45 20.01
N ALA A 105 11.25 1.96 18.79
CA ALA A 105 9.92 1.73 18.24
C ALA A 105 9.07 0.84 19.16
N ALA A 106 9.61 -0.30 19.63
CA ALA A 106 8.90 -1.21 20.55
C ALA A 106 8.49 -0.51 21.85
N ARG A 107 9.38 0.29 22.45
CA ARG A 107 9.08 1.06 23.68
C ARG A 107 8.05 2.16 23.44
N THR A 108 8.05 2.80 22.27
CA THR A 108 7.05 3.79 21.90
C THR A 108 5.67 3.18 21.74
N ILE A 109 5.58 2.03 21.04
CA ILE A 109 4.31 1.35 20.83
C ILE A 109 3.76 0.77 22.15
N SER A 110 4.63 0.36 23.07
CA SER A 110 4.23 -0.11 24.40
C SER A 110 3.75 1.01 25.35
N GLY A 111 3.67 2.25 24.87
CA GLY A 111 3.21 3.40 25.68
C GLY A 111 4.23 3.94 26.68
N LYS A 112 5.49 3.48 26.65
CA LYS A 112 6.51 3.93 27.62
C LYS A 112 6.79 5.43 27.55
N TYR A 113 6.54 6.04 26.40
CA TYR A 113 6.74 7.46 26.14
C TYR A 113 5.42 8.24 26.00
N SER A 114 4.30 7.65 26.44
CA SER A 114 2.98 8.29 26.39
C SER A 114 2.59 8.85 27.76
N SER A 115 2.10 10.08 27.75
CA SER A 115 1.46 10.76 28.89
C SER A 115 0.00 11.07 28.56
N GLU A 116 -0.87 11.10 29.57
CA GLU A 116 -2.26 11.56 29.41
C GLU A 116 -2.34 13.04 28.97
N SER A 117 -1.28 13.81 29.22
CA SER A 117 -1.18 15.21 28.79
C SER A 117 -0.68 15.39 27.35
N ASP A 118 -0.29 14.31 26.67
CA ASP A 118 0.25 14.40 25.32
C ASP A 118 -0.84 14.80 24.32
N PRO A 119 -0.56 15.76 23.43
CA PRO A 119 -1.53 16.17 22.42
C PRO A 119 -1.70 15.07 21.36
N GLY A 120 -2.92 14.52 21.27
CA GLY A 120 -3.29 13.48 20.33
C GLY A 120 -4.70 12.93 20.56
N GLU A 121 -5.26 12.26 19.55
CA GLU A 121 -6.62 11.69 19.63
C GLU A 121 -6.63 10.21 20.02
N ILE A 122 -5.52 9.50 19.78
CA ILE A 122 -5.37 8.04 19.90
C ILE A 122 -3.97 7.68 20.40
N THR A 123 -3.82 6.51 21.01
CA THR A 123 -2.52 6.03 21.53
C THR A 123 -1.55 5.65 20.40
N HIS A 124 -0.25 5.51 20.70
CA HIS A 124 0.73 5.05 19.72
C HIS A 124 0.41 3.67 19.14
N PHE A 125 -0.08 2.75 19.98
CA PHE A 125 -0.50 1.42 19.54
C PHE A 125 -1.71 1.50 18.61
N GLN A 126 -2.73 2.28 18.98
CA GLN A 126 -3.91 2.52 18.15
C GLN A 126 -3.54 3.16 16.80
N ALA A 127 -2.62 4.12 16.79
CA ALA A 127 -2.12 4.73 15.56
C ALA A 127 -1.39 3.73 14.66
N LEU A 128 -0.58 2.84 15.25
CA LEU A 128 0.08 1.75 14.53
C LEU A 128 -0.95 0.79 13.93
N CYS A 129 -1.93 0.33 14.71
CA CYS A 129 -2.96 -0.58 14.24
C CYS A 129 -3.82 0.04 13.13
N ALA A 130 -4.23 1.31 13.27
CA ALA A 130 -4.98 2.01 12.22
C ALA A 130 -4.16 2.19 10.93
N ALA A 131 -2.86 2.44 11.04
CA ALA A 131 -1.97 2.48 9.87
C ALA A 131 -1.83 1.09 9.23
N LEU A 132 -1.64 0.05 10.06
CA LEU A 132 -1.51 -1.33 9.60
C LEU A 132 -2.78 -1.83 8.92
N SER A 133 -3.98 -1.54 9.44
CA SER A 133 -5.25 -1.93 8.81
C SER A 133 -5.43 -1.36 7.41
N GLY A 134 -4.90 -0.16 7.15
CA GLY A 134 -4.94 0.44 5.81
C GLY A 134 -3.92 -0.14 4.84
N THR A 135 -2.87 -0.79 5.35
CA THR A 135 -1.76 -1.33 4.53
C THR A 135 -1.78 -2.84 4.39
N VAL A 136 -2.41 -3.56 5.31
CA VAL A 136 -2.56 -5.01 5.28
C VAL A 136 -3.98 -5.31 4.84
N GLY A 137 -4.12 -5.86 3.64
CA GLY A 137 -5.41 -6.27 3.09
C GLY A 137 -5.28 -7.45 2.14
N LEU A 138 -6.43 -7.88 1.61
CA LEU A 138 -6.52 -9.02 0.68
C LEU A 138 -5.63 -8.81 -0.55
N GLY A 139 -5.54 -7.56 -1.03
CA GLY A 139 -4.67 -7.19 -2.14
C GLY A 139 -3.19 -7.50 -1.90
N ASN A 140 -2.70 -7.43 -0.66
CA ASN A 140 -1.31 -7.78 -0.35
C ASN A 140 -1.10 -9.30 -0.34
N ILE A 141 -2.08 -10.06 0.14
CA ILE A 141 -2.02 -11.53 0.19
C ILE A 141 -2.08 -12.10 -1.23
N ALA A 142 -3.10 -11.71 -2.00
CA ALA A 142 -3.25 -12.11 -3.40
C ALA A 142 -2.11 -11.57 -4.27
N GLY A 143 -1.67 -10.33 -4.02
CA GLY A 143 -0.57 -9.71 -4.76
C GLY A 143 0.76 -10.44 -4.57
N VAL A 144 1.07 -10.92 -3.38
CA VAL A 144 2.27 -11.76 -3.13
C VAL A 144 2.15 -13.08 -3.89
N ALA A 145 0.99 -13.74 -3.85
CA ALA A 145 0.78 -15.00 -4.56
C ALA A 145 0.98 -14.84 -6.09
N ILE A 146 0.42 -13.78 -6.67
CA ILE A 146 0.60 -13.43 -8.09
C ILE A 146 2.07 -13.09 -8.37
N ALA A 147 2.72 -12.30 -7.51
CA ALA A 147 4.13 -11.94 -7.70
C ALA A 147 5.06 -13.17 -7.69
N ILE A 148 4.78 -14.16 -6.84
CA ILE A 148 5.57 -15.40 -6.79
C ILE A 148 5.24 -16.32 -7.97
N SER A 149 3.96 -16.46 -8.34
CA SER A 149 3.56 -17.33 -9.46
C SER A 149 4.13 -16.84 -10.79
N VAL A 150 4.20 -15.52 -10.96
CA VAL A 150 4.72 -14.89 -12.18
C VAL A 150 6.24 -14.69 -12.10
N GLY A 151 6.75 -14.07 -11.03
CA GLY A 151 8.17 -13.71 -10.88
C GLY A 151 9.07 -14.83 -10.36
N GLY A 152 8.50 -15.98 -10.01
CA GLY A 152 9.22 -17.10 -9.41
C GLY A 152 9.56 -16.88 -7.92
N PRO A 153 10.21 -17.86 -7.27
CA PRO A 153 10.49 -17.81 -5.83
C PRO A 153 11.44 -16.66 -5.43
N GLY A 154 12.23 -16.15 -6.37
CA GLY A 154 13.11 -14.99 -6.16
C GLY A 154 12.35 -13.69 -5.87
N ALA A 155 11.08 -13.58 -6.27
CA ALA A 155 10.25 -12.39 -6.02
C ALA A 155 10.14 -12.08 -4.52
N THR A 156 10.00 -13.11 -3.68
CA THR A 156 9.88 -12.96 -2.22
C THR A 156 11.10 -12.27 -1.61
N PHE A 157 12.30 -12.63 -2.04
CA PHE A 157 13.54 -11.99 -1.57
C PHE A 157 13.54 -10.48 -1.83
N TRP A 158 13.16 -10.08 -3.05
CA TRP A 158 13.12 -8.67 -3.45
C TRP A 158 12.00 -7.90 -2.74
N MET A 159 10.83 -8.51 -2.53
CA MET A 159 9.74 -7.92 -1.76
C MET A 159 10.16 -7.62 -0.32
N ILE A 160 10.84 -8.57 0.34
CA ILE A 160 11.38 -8.37 1.69
C ILE A 160 12.44 -7.27 1.70
N LEU A 161 13.35 -7.26 0.73
CA LEU A 161 14.44 -6.30 0.66
C LEU A 161 13.94 -4.87 0.42
N ILE A 162 13.04 -4.66 -0.55
CA ILE A 162 12.44 -3.35 -0.82
C ILE A 162 11.56 -2.93 0.36
N GLY A 163 10.82 -3.85 0.99
CA GLY A 163 10.07 -3.58 2.22
C GLY A 163 10.96 -3.09 3.36
N LEU A 164 12.14 -3.71 3.53
CA LEU A 164 13.14 -3.31 4.52
C LEU A 164 13.57 -1.85 4.30
N PHE A 165 13.90 -1.47 3.07
CA PHE A 165 14.27 -0.09 2.73
C PHE A 165 13.08 0.88 2.87
N GLY A 166 11.88 0.45 2.46
CA GLY A 166 10.64 1.20 2.54
C GLY A 166 10.28 1.65 3.96
N MET A 167 10.64 0.86 4.99
CA MET A 167 10.45 1.25 6.39
C MET A 167 11.10 2.60 6.74
N THR A 168 12.28 2.91 6.17
CA THR A 168 12.94 4.18 6.45
C THR A 168 12.24 5.34 5.73
N SER A 169 11.77 5.12 4.49
CA SER A 169 10.95 6.10 3.77
C SER A 169 9.69 6.43 4.58
N LYS A 170 8.99 5.40 5.07
CA LYS A 170 7.79 5.58 5.90
C LYS A 170 8.10 6.32 7.21
N PHE A 171 9.24 6.02 7.84
CA PHE A 171 9.69 6.76 9.01
C PHE A 171 9.88 8.26 8.71
N CYS A 172 10.49 8.61 7.58
CA CYS A 172 10.66 10.01 7.18
C CYS A 172 9.31 10.71 6.96
N GLU A 173 8.37 10.07 6.27
CA GLU A 173 7.02 10.59 6.06
C GLU A 173 6.29 10.86 7.37
N CYS A 174 6.31 9.88 8.29
CA CYS A 174 5.65 10.02 9.59
C CYS A 174 6.33 11.10 10.45
N THR A 175 7.65 11.19 10.42
CA THR A 175 8.41 12.22 11.15
C THR A 175 8.05 13.62 10.66
N LEU A 176 8.01 13.82 9.34
CA LEU A 176 7.54 15.09 8.75
C LEU A 176 6.07 15.36 9.06
N GLY A 177 5.23 14.32 9.03
CA GLY A 177 3.83 14.39 9.41
C GLY A 177 3.63 14.88 10.84
N VAL A 178 4.44 14.42 11.80
CA VAL A 178 4.41 14.88 13.19
C VAL A 178 5.01 16.27 13.33
N LYS A 179 6.14 16.56 12.67
CA LYS A 179 6.81 17.87 12.74
C LYS A 179 5.92 19.02 12.25
N TYR A 180 5.18 18.80 11.15
CA TYR A 180 4.38 19.82 10.49
C TYR A 180 2.88 19.75 10.80
N ARG A 181 2.44 18.86 11.72
CA ARG A 181 1.01 18.73 12.07
C ARG A 181 0.42 20.03 12.59
N THR A 182 -0.88 20.20 12.38
CA THR A 182 -1.67 21.28 12.98
C THR A 182 -2.67 20.65 13.93
N ILE A 183 -2.82 21.22 15.13
CA ILE A 183 -3.83 20.77 16.09
C ILE A 183 -4.84 21.90 16.23
N GLN A 184 -6.09 21.64 15.87
CA GLN A 184 -7.22 22.59 15.98
C GLN A 184 -8.41 21.85 16.58
N ASP A 185 -9.02 22.42 17.62
CA ASP A 185 -10.19 21.86 18.31
C ASP A 185 -9.99 20.40 18.76
N GLY A 186 -8.79 20.07 19.24
CA GLY A 186 -8.42 18.72 19.66
C GLY A 186 -8.23 17.70 18.52
N LYS A 187 -8.45 18.11 17.27
CA LYS A 187 -8.20 17.29 16.07
C LYS A 187 -6.80 17.50 15.54
N VAL A 188 -6.16 16.41 15.15
CA VAL A 188 -4.78 16.42 14.62
C VAL A 188 -4.80 16.29 13.10
N TYR A 189 -4.40 17.36 12.42
CA TYR A 189 -4.22 17.38 10.97
C TYR A 189 -2.75 17.17 10.65
N GLY A 190 -2.40 15.98 10.18
CA GLY A 190 -1.03 15.60 9.79
C GLY A 190 -0.94 15.03 8.38
N GLY A 191 0.27 14.72 7.95
CA GLY A 191 0.54 14.02 6.69
C GLY A 191 1.04 14.92 5.55
N PRO A 192 1.10 14.37 4.32
CA PRO A 192 1.80 15.00 3.20
C PRO A 192 1.26 16.37 2.81
N MET A 193 -0.06 16.54 2.89
CA MET A 193 -0.72 17.83 2.68
C MET A 193 -0.15 18.96 3.56
N GLN A 194 0.17 18.64 4.81
CA GLN A 194 0.64 19.62 5.79
C GLN A 194 2.14 19.87 5.62
N TYR A 195 2.95 18.82 5.51
CA TYR A 195 4.40 18.99 5.39
C TYR A 195 4.84 19.49 4.01
N LEU A 196 4.09 19.22 2.93
CA LEU A 196 4.38 19.80 1.61
C LEU A 196 4.08 21.30 1.64
N LYS A 197 2.92 21.70 2.16
CA LYS A 197 2.55 23.12 2.28
C LYS A 197 3.53 23.89 3.17
N LYS A 198 3.73 23.44 4.41
CA LYS A 198 4.54 24.16 5.40
C LYS A 198 6.04 24.00 5.18
N GLY A 199 6.50 22.78 4.88
CA GLY A 199 7.92 22.49 4.70
C GLY A 199 8.53 23.17 3.48
N PHE A 200 7.79 23.33 2.37
CA PHE A 200 8.26 24.13 1.24
C PHE A 200 8.12 25.63 1.47
N ALA A 201 7.12 26.08 2.25
CA ALA A 201 7.02 27.49 2.64
C ALA A 201 8.24 27.95 3.46
N GLU A 202 8.71 27.13 4.39
CA GLU A 202 9.95 27.39 5.16
C GLU A 202 11.20 27.49 4.27
N LYS A 203 11.18 26.89 3.08
CA LYS A 203 12.27 26.94 2.10
C LYS A 203 12.12 28.05 1.06
N GLY A 204 11.18 28.97 1.25
CA GLY A 204 10.90 30.05 0.28
C GLY A 204 10.13 29.61 -0.96
N MET A 205 9.62 28.37 -1.01
CA MET A 205 8.91 27.77 -2.14
C MET A 205 7.42 27.52 -1.83
N GLY A 206 6.78 28.41 -1.06
CA GLY A 206 5.43 28.20 -0.53
C GLY A 206 4.35 27.90 -1.58
N MET A 207 4.39 28.59 -2.72
CA MET A 207 3.44 28.36 -3.81
C MET A 207 3.58 26.95 -4.41
N PHE A 208 4.82 26.50 -4.65
CA PHE A 208 5.10 25.16 -5.14
C PHE A 208 4.62 24.09 -4.14
N GLY A 209 4.90 24.29 -2.85
CA GLY A 209 4.42 23.40 -1.78
C GLY A 209 2.90 23.31 -1.70
N LEU A 210 2.20 24.42 -1.89
CA LEU A 210 0.74 24.48 -1.89
C LEU A 210 0.14 23.69 -3.08
N ILE A 211 0.72 23.84 -4.28
CA ILE A 211 0.30 23.09 -5.48
C ILE A 211 0.52 21.59 -5.26
N LEU A 212 1.72 21.19 -4.80
CA LEU A 212 2.04 19.78 -4.54
C LEU A 212 1.12 19.16 -3.49
N ALA A 213 0.81 19.92 -2.43
CA ALA A 213 -0.18 19.51 -1.45
C ALA A 213 -1.53 19.30 -2.17
N GLY A 214 -2.09 20.31 -2.85
CA GLY A 214 -3.36 20.18 -3.56
C GLY A 214 -3.46 18.95 -4.48
N VAL A 215 -2.42 18.72 -5.29
CA VAL A 215 -2.31 17.53 -6.16
C VAL A 215 -2.30 16.24 -5.34
N PHE A 216 -1.50 16.17 -4.27
CA PHE A 216 -1.45 14.98 -3.41
C PHE A 216 -2.82 14.66 -2.81
N ALA A 217 -3.57 15.64 -2.30
CA ALA A 217 -4.90 15.40 -1.73
C ALA A 217 -5.85 14.84 -2.78
N PHE A 218 -5.88 15.46 -3.95
CA PHE A 218 -6.75 15.03 -5.04
C PHE A 218 -6.45 13.58 -5.45
N LEU A 219 -5.17 13.25 -5.67
CA LEU A 219 -4.74 11.89 -6.00
C LEU A 219 -5.00 10.90 -4.86
N CYS A 220 -4.82 11.31 -3.60
CA CYS A 220 -5.07 10.47 -2.43
C CYS A 220 -6.55 10.13 -2.29
N ILE A 221 -7.46 11.10 -2.55
CA ILE A 221 -8.91 10.86 -2.60
C ILE A 221 -9.23 9.87 -3.73
N GLY A 222 -8.73 10.08 -4.94
CA GLY A 222 -8.94 9.15 -6.05
C GLY A 222 -8.43 7.73 -5.75
N GLY A 223 -7.21 7.63 -5.23
CA GLY A 223 -6.59 6.35 -4.88
C GLY A 223 -7.30 5.60 -3.75
N SER A 224 -7.96 6.32 -2.83
CA SER A 224 -8.73 5.70 -1.74
C SER A 224 -10.04 5.08 -2.20
N PHE A 225 -10.67 5.58 -3.28
CA PHE A 225 -11.83 4.91 -3.90
C PHE A 225 -11.41 3.62 -4.63
N GLY A 226 -10.37 3.67 -5.44
CA GLY A 226 -9.92 2.53 -6.25
C GLY A 226 -9.32 1.41 -5.40
N GLY A 227 -8.05 1.56 -5.02
CA GLY A 227 -7.31 0.53 -4.28
C GLY A 227 -7.77 0.37 -2.82
N GLY A 228 -8.21 1.46 -2.20
CA GLY A 228 -8.60 1.46 -0.78
C GLY A 228 -9.98 0.89 -0.50
N ASN A 229 -10.94 1.01 -1.42
CA ASN A 229 -12.34 0.65 -1.20
C ASN A 229 -12.82 -0.41 -2.19
N MET A 230 -12.96 -0.07 -3.47
CA MET A 230 -13.59 -0.94 -4.48
C MET A 230 -12.89 -2.29 -4.61
N VAL A 231 -11.56 -2.29 -4.77
CA VAL A 231 -10.79 -3.53 -4.94
C VAL A 231 -10.88 -4.41 -3.69
N GLN A 232 -10.83 -3.83 -2.49
CA GLN A 232 -10.88 -4.58 -1.23
C GLN A 232 -12.27 -5.18 -0.98
N ALA A 233 -13.34 -4.41 -1.24
CA ALA A 233 -14.71 -4.88 -1.08
C ALA A 233 -15.05 -6.01 -2.08
N ASN A 234 -14.64 -5.85 -3.34
CA ASN A 234 -14.84 -6.88 -4.36
C ASN A 234 -14.05 -8.15 -4.05
N GLN A 235 -12.77 -8.03 -3.67
CA GLN A 235 -11.97 -9.20 -3.29
C GLN A 235 -12.56 -9.92 -2.08
N ALA A 236 -13.05 -9.20 -1.07
CA ALA A 236 -13.69 -9.82 0.09
C ALA A 236 -14.96 -10.60 -0.32
N CYS A 237 -15.75 -10.05 -1.25
CA CYS A 237 -16.94 -10.72 -1.80
C CYS A 237 -16.55 -12.01 -2.54
N GLU A 238 -15.57 -11.94 -3.44
CA GLU A 238 -15.11 -13.11 -4.21
C GLU A 238 -14.57 -14.23 -3.30
N GLN A 239 -13.78 -13.88 -2.28
CA GLN A 239 -13.28 -14.88 -1.33
C GLN A 239 -14.43 -15.55 -0.57
N LEU A 240 -15.46 -14.80 -0.18
CA LEU A 240 -16.60 -15.35 0.53
C LEU A 240 -17.47 -16.24 -0.39
N VAL A 241 -17.70 -15.83 -1.63
CA VAL A 241 -18.40 -16.65 -2.65
C VAL A 241 -17.61 -17.94 -2.92
N GLY A 242 -16.29 -17.87 -3.00
CA GLY A 242 -15.42 -19.04 -3.18
C GLY A 242 -15.55 -20.07 -2.05
N VAL A 243 -15.84 -19.64 -0.82
CA VAL A 243 -16.06 -20.53 0.33
C VAL A 243 -17.49 -21.06 0.39
N VAL A 244 -18.49 -20.23 0.11
CA VAL A 244 -19.92 -20.59 0.21
C VAL A 244 -20.39 -21.41 -1.01
N GLY A 245 -19.71 -21.30 -2.15
CA GLY A 245 -19.98 -22.01 -3.39
C GLY A 245 -20.59 -21.12 -4.47
N LYS A 246 -20.17 -21.36 -5.73
CA LYS A 246 -20.72 -20.70 -6.92
C LYS A 246 -22.18 -21.13 -7.14
N GLY A 247 -23.07 -20.19 -7.43
CA GLY A 247 -24.53 -20.42 -7.47
C GLY A 247 -25.23 -20.42 -6.10
N SER A 248 -24.55 -19.98 -5.04
CA SER A 248 -25.19 -19.72 -3.75
C SER A 248 -26.01 -18.43 -3.78
N PHE A 249 -26.93 -18.25 -2.83
CA PHE A 249 -27.70 -17.00 -2.68
C PHE A 249 -26.81 -15.75 -2.65
N LEU A 250 -25.59 -15.87 -2.11
CA LEU A 250 -24.61 -14.78 -2.05
C LEU A 250 -24.01 -14.43 -3.43
N ASP A 251 -23.79 -15.43 -4.27
CA ASP A 251 -23.26 -15.25 -5.63
C ASP A 251 -24.29 -14.55 -6.53
N GLU A 252 -25.56 -14.91 -6.38
CA GLU A 252 -26.67 -14.24 -7.07
C GLU A 252 -26.98 -12.85 -6.49
N ASN A 253 -26.68 -12.61 -5.21
CA ASN A 253 -26.99 -11.36 -4.50
C ASN A 253 -25.75 -10.64 -3.95
N ARG A 254 -24.70 -10.48 -4.78
CA ARG A 254 -23.46 -9.78 -4.41
C ARG A 254 -23.69 -8.35 -3.90
N TRP A 255 -24.74 -7.67 -4.38
CA TRP A 255 -25.15 -6.36 -3.90
C TRP A 255 -25.52 -6.36 -2.40
N ALA A 256 -26.06 -7.46 -1.89
CA ALA A 256 -26.42 -7.60 -0.47
C ALA A 256 -25.17 -7.67 0.41
N PHE A 257 -24.11 -8.35 -0.05
CA PHE A 257 -22.81 -8.31 0.60
C PHE A 257 -22.26 -6.89 0.67
N GLY A 258 -22.28 -6.17 -0.46
CA GLY A 258 -21.86 -4.77 -0.52
C GLY A 258 -22.62 -3.87 0.45
N LEU A 259 -23.95 -4.03 0.54
CA LEU A 259 -24.80 -3.27 1.47
C LEU A 259 -24.44 -3.56 2.93
N ILE A 260 -24.29 -4.84 3.29
CA ILE A 260 -23.90 -5.25 4.65
C ILE A 260 -22.52 -4.68 5.01
N MET A 261 -21.55 -4.78 4.10
CA MET A 261 -20.21 -4.21 4.27
C MET A 261 -20.26 -2.69 4.43
N ALA A 262 -21.07 -2.00 3.62
CA ALA A 262 -21.23 -0.55 3.70
C ALA A 262 -21.81 -0.11 5.05
N ILE A 263 -22.81 -0.84 5.58
CA ILE A 263 -23.38 -0.57 6.90
C ILE A 263 -22.33 -0.81 7.98
N ALA A 264 -21.64 -1.96 7.96
CA ALA A 264 -20.63 -2.33 8.95
C ALA A 264 -19.48 -1.32 9.00
N VAL A 265 -18.93 -0.96 7.83
CA VAL A 265 -17.86 0.06 7.72
C VAL A 265 -18.38 1.44 8.09
N GLY A 266 -19.60 1.79 7.68
CA GLY A 266 -20.25 3.06 8.02
C GLY A 266 -20.36 3.27 9.54
N LEU A 267 -20.77 2.26 10.28
CA LEU A 267 -20.83 2.30 11.75
C LEU A 267 -19.47 2.62 12.38
N VAL A 268 -18.38 2.10 11.81
CA VAL A 268 -17.01 2.37 12.30
C VAL A 268 -16.58 3.80 11.94
N ILE A 269 -16.81 4.25 10.71
CA ILE A 269 -16.37 5.56 10.20
C ILE A 269 -17.11 6.72 10.88
N ILE A 270 -18.41 6.59 11.14
CA ILE A 270 -19.22 7.66 11.77
C ILE A 270 -18.65 8.08 13.13
N GLY A 271 -18.07 7.15 13.89
CA GLY A 271 -17.39 7.44 15.16
C GLY A 271 -16.02 8.12 15.03
N GLY A 272 -15.56 8.42 13.82
CA GLY A 272 -14.31 9.11 13.55
C GLY A 272 -13.06 8.29 13.88
N ILE A 273 -11.91 8.97 13.98
CA ILE A 273 -10.60 8.30 14.15
C ILE A 273 -10.51 7.48 15.44
N LYS A 274 -11.20 7.89 16.52
CA LYS A 274 -11.24 7.15 17.78
C LYS A 274 -11.93 5.79 17.62
N SER A 275 -13.04 5.75 16.90
CA SER A 275 -13.76 4.50 16.57
C SER A 275 -12.93 3.60 15.68
N ILE A 276 -12.39 4.14 14.58
CA ILE A 276 -11.52 3.41 13.65
C ILE A 276 -10.33 2.80 14.40
N ALA A 277 -9.64 3.58 15.23
CA ALA A 277 -8.46 3.12 15.94
C ALA A 277 -8.80 2.10 17.05
N SER A 278 -9.96 2.20 17.69
CA SER A 278 -10.44 1.20 18.67
C SER A 278 -10.73 -0.15 18.01
N VAL A 279 -11.46 -0.13 16.90
CA VAL A 279 -11.81 -1.34 16.13
C VAL A 279 -10.55 -2.01 15.56
N THR A 280 -9.68 -1.22 14.93
CA THR A 280 -8.44 -1.73 14.33
C THR A 280 -7.44 -2.22 15.36
N ALA A 281 -7.36 -1.62 16.55
CA ALA A 281 -6.49 -2.09 17.63
C ALA A 281 -6.83 -3.51 18.11
N THR A 282 -8.08 -3.95 17.93
CA THR A 282 -8.50 -5.33 18.24
C THR A 282 -8.39 -6.23 17.01
N LEU A 283 -8.91 -5.79 15.85
CA LEU A 283 -8.97 -6.62 14.64
C LEU A 283 -7.59 -6.90 14.03
N VAL A 284 -6.69 -5.91 14.00
CA VAL A 284 -5.40 -6.03 13.31
C VAL A 284 -4.47 -7.06 13.96
N PRO A 285 -4.27 -7.07 15.29
CA PRO A 285 -3.46 -8.13 15.91
C PRO A 285 -4.08 -9.51 15.73
N PHE A 286 -5.41 -9.61 15.82
CA PHE A 286 -6.14 -10.87 15.65
C PHE A 286 -5.98 -11.43 14.23
N MET A 287 -6.19 -10.62 13.18
CA MET A 287 -6.03 -11.07 11.80
C MET A 287 -4.59 -11.50 11.49
N CYS A 288 -3.59 -10.75 11.98
CA CYS A 288 -2.18 -11.08 11.81
C CYS A 288 -1.84 -12.39 12.54
N GLY A 289 -2.38 -12.57 13.75
CA GLY A 289 -2.18 -13.78 14.54
C GLY A 289 -2.71 -15.02 13.84
N ILE A 290 -3.96 -15.00 13.36
CA ILE A 290 -4.55 -16.11 12.61
C ILE A 290 -3.74 -16.40 11.34
N TYR A 291 -3.36 -15.38 10.58
CA TYR A 291 -2.61 -15.55 9.35
C TYR A 291 -1.24 -16.23 9.60
N MET A 292 -0.51 -15.77 10.62
CA MET A 292 0.76 -16.37 11.01
C MET A 292 0.59 -17.81 11.52
N LEU A 293 -0.43 -18.08 12.34
CA LEU A 293 -0.69 -19.43 12.85
C LEU A 293 -1.08 -20.40 11.74
N ALA A 294 -1.92 -19.99 10.79
CA ALA A 294 -2.26 -20.79 9.62
C ALA A 294 -1.02 -21.10 8.77
N GLY A 295 -0.16 -20.09 8.55
CA GLY A 295 1.11 -20.29 7.83
C GLY A 295 2.05 -21.27 8.55
N LEU A 296 2.18 -21.15 9.88
CA LEU A 296 2.99 -22.08 10.68
C LEU A 296 2.41 -23.50 10.65
N PHE A 297 1.08 -23.65 10.70
CA PHE A 297 0.41 -24.95 10.58
C PHE A 297 0.61 -25.63 9.22
N VAL A 298 0.77 -24.86 8.14
CA VAL A 298 1.10 -25.43 6.82
C VAL A 298 2.57 -25.85 6.72
N ILE A 299 3.47 -25.16 7.43
CA ILE A 299 4.91 -25.43 7.42
C ILE A 299 5.27 -26.66 8.28
N PHE A 300 4.60 -26.85 9.41
CA PHE A 300 4.89 -27.88 10.41
C PHE A 300 3.83 -28.97 10.44
#